data_AF-A0A7Y2UD34-F1
#
_entry.id   AF-A0A7Y2UD34-F1
#
_cell.length_a   1.000
_cell.length_b   1.000
_cell.length_c   1.000
_cell.angle_alpha   90.00
_cell.angle_beta   90.00
_cell.angle_gamma   90.00
#
_symmetry.space_group_name_H-M   'P 1'
#
loop_
_entity.id
_entity.type
_entity.pdbx_description
1 polymer ?
#
loop_
_entity_poly.entity_id
_entity_poly.type
_entity_poly.pdbx_seq_one_letter_code
_entity_poly.pdbx_strand_id
1 'polypeptide(L)'
;MWERFSYYGMRAVLAVYVATTFFAHLGAGANAEASLVYGGYTALVYATGIAGGYVADRILGYQRSILLGAIIMASGLFVLLIEDINWFLVGLALIVSGNGLFKPNISTMIGKLYAPGDVRRDSGFTIFYMGINLGAMIAPIITASWIGATWGLKWGFFAAGIGMILSTLFLEVAKKSLGHVGLPEKGKEGWGRFFAVGFGALVLAGIVFFLLSESTILGYLLVGIMVCLILYFIIAGIRSRNKVQLHRYIAMI
;
A
#
# COMPACT_ATOMS: atom_id res chain seq x y z
N MET A 1 -1.33 12.51 -4.83
CA MET A 1 -0.37 13.25 -3.98
C MET A 1 -0.50 12.86 -2.51
N TRP A 2 -1.62 13.15 -1.85
CA TRP A 2 -1.77 12.96 -0.40
C TRP A 2 -1.59 11.54 0.15
N GLU A 3 -2.10 10.50 -0.53
CA GLU A 3 -1.78 9.12 -0.11
C GLU A 3 -0.29 8.80 -0.23
N ARG A 4 0.42 9.35 -1.24
CA ARG A 4 1.88 9.18 -1.35
C ARG A 4 2.61 9.96 -0.28
N PHE A 5 2.12 11.15 0.06
CA PHE A 5 2.62 11.88 1.21
C PHE A 5 2.55 11.01 2.47
N SER A 6 1.38 10.42 2.73
CA SER A 6 1.16 9.54 3.87
C SER A 6 2.11 8.32 3.86
N TYR A 7 2.18 7.60 2.74
CA TYR A 7 2.98 6.39 2.59
C TYR A 7 4.49 6.64 2.78
N TYR A 8 5.04 7.65 2.10
CA TYR A 8 6.47 7.95 2.19
C TYR A 8 6.83 8.64 3.50
N GLY A 9 5.93 9.44 4.07
CA GLY A 9 6.14 10.07 5.37
C GLY A 9 6.18 9.06 6.51
N MET A 10 5.20 8.15 6.55
CA MET A 10 5.21 7.02 7.48
C MET A 10 6.48 6.19 7.32
N ARG A 11 6.89 5.84 6.08
CA ARG A 11 8.11 5.07 5.83
C ARG A 11 9.41 5.77 6.24
N ALA A 12 9.44 7.11 6.21
CA ALA A 12 10.61 7.88 6.61
C ALA A 12 10.91 7.75 8.12
N VAL A 13 9.88 7.55 8.94
CA VAL A 13 10.02 7.37 10.39
C VAL A 13 9.97 5.90 10.83
N LEU A 14 9.34 5.01 10.04
CA LEU A 14 9.00 3.64 10.41
C LEU A 14 10.17 2.83 10.98
N ALA A 15 11.25 2.66 10.22
CA ALA A 15 12.33 1.75 10.61
C ALA A 15 13.04 2.25 11.88
N VAL A 16 13.35 3.56 11.94
CA VAL A 16 14.03 4.10 13.11
C VAL A 16 13.11 4.10 14.33
N TYR A 17 11.81 4.37 14.16
CA TYR A 17 10.84 4.27 15.27
C TYR A 17 10.75 2.87 15.84
N VAL A 18 10.69 1.83 14.99
CA VAL A 18 10.66 0.44 15.44
C VAL A 18 11.93 0.09 16.22
N ALA A 19 13.10 0.44 15.67
CA ALA A 19 14.39 0.18 16.32
C ALA A 19 14.49 0.88 17.69
N THR A 20 14.13 2.15 17.78
CA THR A 20 14.33 2.96 19.00
C THR A 20 13.23 2.80 20.04
N THR A 21 12.00 2.48 19.64
CA THR A 21 10.86 2.42 20.56
C THR A 21 10.64 1.02 21.11
N PHE A 22 10.73 -0.01 20.25
CA PHE A 22 10.39 -1.38 20.64
C PHE A 22 11.62 -2.26 20.91
N PHE A 23 12.72 -2.02 20.18
CA PHE A 23 13.88 -2.92 20.18
C PHE A 23 15.17 -2.30 20.71
N ALA A 24 15.13 -1.10 21.30
CA ALA A 24 16.32 -0.41 21.79
C ALA A 24 17.15 -1.23 22.79
N HIS A 25 16.48 -2.08 23.58
CA HIS A 25 17.11 -2.98 24.54
C HIS A 25 18.05 -4.03 23.91
N LEU A 26 17.94 -4.27 22.59
CA LEU A 26 18.79 -5.20 21.84
C LEU A 26 20.08 -4.57 21.30
N GLY A 27 20.30 -3.27 21.49
CA GLY A 27 21.48 -2.57 20.98
C GLY A 27 21.63 -2.73 19.46
N ALA A 28 22.74 -3.33 19.00
CA ALA A 28 23.00 -3.55 17.58
C ALA A 28 21.93 -4.45 16.90
N GLY A 29 21.26 -5.32 17.65
CA GLY A 29 20.18 -6.17 17.15
C GLY A 29 18.91 -5.41 16.74
N ALA A 30 18.71 -4.19 17.25
CA ALA A 30 17.50 -3.40 16.99
C ALA A 30 17.30 -3.09 15.49
N ASN A 31 18.39 -2.86 14.76
CA ASN A 31 18.35 -2.58 13.33
C ASN A 31 17.91 -3.80 12.51
N ALA A 32 18.26 -5.02 12.96
CA ALA A 32 17.85 -6.25 12.30
C ALA A 32 16.34 -6.45 12.44
N GLU A 33 15.80 -6.30 13.65
CA GLU A 33 14.36 -6.39 13.90
C GLU A 33 13.58 -5.32 13.12
N ALA A 34 14.04 -4.07 13.13
CA ALA A 34 13.42 -3.00 12.34
C ALA A 34 13.44 -3.29 10.84
N SER A 35 14.51 -3.89 10.32
CA SER A 35 14.62 -4.29 8.92
C SER A 35 13.65 -5.42 8.56
N LEU A 36 13.44 -6.38 9.46
CA LEU A 36 12.46 -7.45 9.28
C LEU A 36 11.03 -6.90 9.22
N VAL A 37 10.66 -6.03 10.16
CA VAL A 37 9.33 -5.38 10.17
C VAL A 37 9.13 -4.54 8.91
N TYR A 38 10.12 -3.71 8.54
CA TYR A 38 10.04 -2.84 7.36
C TYR A 38 9.97 -3.63 6.05
N GLY A 39 10.81 -4.66 5.91
CA GLY A 39 10.84 -5.53 4.75
C GLY A 39 9.54 -6.33 4.60
N GLY A 40 9.07 -6.92 5.69
CA GLY A 40 7.81 -7.65 5.76
C GLY A 40 6.61 -6.78 5.40
N TYR A 41 6.50 -5.61 6.02
CA TYR A 41 5.49 -4.60 5.67
C TYR A 41 5.50 -4.28 4.18
N THR A 42 6.68 -3.95 3.63
CA THR A 42 6.82 -3.55 2.23
C THR A 42 6.40 -4.68 1.29
N ALA A 43 6.83 -5.91 1.56
CA ALA A 43 6.46 -7.05 0.72
C ALA A 43 4.96 -7.31 0.72
N LEU A 44 4.31 -7.27 1.89
CA LEU A 44 2.88 -7.51 2.03
C LEU A 44 2.03 -6.39 1.40
N VAL A 45 2.50 -5.13 1.44
CA VAL A 45 1.89 -4.01 0.71
C VAL A 45 1.79 -4.29 -0.79
N TYR A 46 2.81 -4.92 -1.39
CA TYR A 46 2.77 -5.28 -2.81
C TYR A 46 1.93 -6.54 -3.07
N ALA A 47 2.04 -7.56 -2.21
CA ALA A 47 1.29 -8.82 -2.37
C ALA A 47 -0.23 -8.61 -2.31
N THR A 48 -0.71 -7.83 -1.34
CA THR A 48 -2.14 -7.58 -1.13
C THR A 48 -2.80 -6.74 -2.24
N GLY A 49 -2.01 -6.01 -3.03
CA GLY A 49 -2.50 -5.26 -4.18
C GLY A 49 -3.16 -6.14 -5.25
N ILE A 50 -2.70 -7.39 -5.41
CA ILE A 50 -3.30 -8.30 -6.40
C ILE A 50 -4.74 -8.64 -6.01
N ALA A 51 -4.96 -8.98 -4.74
CA ALA A 51 -6.28 -9.29 -4.22
C ALA A 51 -7.23 -8.08 -4.28
N GLY A 52 -6.74 -6.90 -3.92
CA GLY A 52 -7.56 -5.69 -3.94
C GLY A 52 -7.95 -5.20 -5.35
N GLY A 53 -7.13 -5.48 -6.37
CA GLY A 53 -7.49 -5.26 -7.77
C GLY A 53 -8.67 -6.13 -8.20
N TYR A 54 -8.61 -7.43 -7.88
CA TYR A 54 -9.71 -8.37 -8.17
C TYR A 54 -11.03 -7.95 -7.51
N VAL A 55 -10.98 -7.50 -6.24
CA VAL A 55 -12.14 -7.02 -5.50
C VAL A 55 -12.79 -5.81 -6.17
N ALA A 56 -11.99 -4.85 -6.64
CA ALA A 56 -12.52 -3.68 -7.34
C ALA A 56 -13.14 -4.04 -8.68
N ASP A 57 -12.50 -4.95 -9.43
CA ASP A 57 -12.96 -5.38 -10.76
C ASP A 57 -14.30 -6.13 -10.71
N ARG A 58 -14.53 -6.94 -9.68
CA ARG A 58 -15.65 -7.91 -9.66
C ARG A 58 -16.75 -7.61 -8.65
N ILE A 59 -16.42 -6.96 -7.53
CA ILE A 59 -17.29 -6.89 -6.36
C ILE A 59 -17.78 -5.47 -6.09
N LEU A 60 -16.86 -4.53 -5.86
CA LEU A 60 -17.16 -3.24 -5.22
C LEU A 60 -17.05 -2.04 -6.16
N GLY A 61 -16.33 -2.17 -7.28
CA GLY A 61 -15.94 -1.04 -8.12
C GLY A 61 -14.75 -0.27 -7.54
N TYR A 62 -14.07 0.49 -8.39
CA TYR A 62 -12.83 1.19 -8.03
C TYR A 62 -13.09 2.32 -7.04
N GLN A 63 -14.10 3.17 -7.25
CA GLN A 63 -14.34 4.33 -6.39
C GLN A 63 -14.57 3.94 -4.92
N ARG A 64 -15.36 2.88 -4.70
CA ARG A 64 -15.66 2.37 -3.36
C ARG A 64 -14.51 1.58 -2.76
N SER A 65 -13.74 0.85 -3.57
CA SER A 65 -12.55 0.13 -3.09
C SER A 65 -11.47 1.10 -2.63
N ILE A 66 -11.23 2.16 -3.41
CA ILE A 66 -10.28 3.21 -3.05
C ILE A 66 -10.74 3.91 -1.78
N LEU A 67 -12.03 4.26 -1.65
CA LEU A 67 -12.55 4.87 -0.42
C LEU A 67 -12.36 3.98 0.81
N LEU A 68 -12.80 2.71 0.72
CA LEU A 68 -12.70 1.77 1.83
C LEU A 68 -11.24 1.56 2.24
N GLY A 69 -10.35 1.35 1.26
CA GLY A 69 -8.91 1.26 1.49
C GLY A 69 -8.36 2.50 2.17
N ALA A 70 -8.83 3.69 1.78
CA ALA A 70 -8.39 4.96 2.35
C ALA A 70 -8.76 5.09 3.84
N ILE A 71 -9.98 4.71 4.20
CA ILE A 71 -10.48 4.74 5.59
C ILE A 71 -9.69 3.75 6.46
N ILE A 72 -9.45 2.53 5.96
CA ILE A 72 -8.70 1.51 6.70
C ILE A 72 -7.24 1.95 6.89
N MET A 73 -6.59 2.49 5.86
CA MET A 73 -5.23 3.03 5.97
C MET A 73 -5.13 4.18 6.95
N ALA A 74 -6.07 5.13 6.90
CA ALA A 74 -6.12 6.25 7.84
C ALA A 74 -6.23 5.74 9.28
N SER A 75 -7.13 4.78 9.52
CA SER A 75 -7.30 4.15 10.84
C SER A 75 -5.99 3.50 11.31
N GLY A 76 -5.33 2.72 10.44
CA GLY A 76 -4.04 2.10 10.76
C GLY A 76 -2.95 3.11 11.13
N LEU A 77 -2.87 4.24 10.43
CA LEU A 77 -1.89 5.30 10.73
C LEU A 77 -2.10 5.94 12.11
N PHE A 78 -3.36 6.09 12.57
CA PHE A 78 -3.62 6.57 13.92
C PHE A 78 -3.36 5.50 14.97
N VAL A 79 -3.58 4.21 14.65
CA VAL A 79 -3.21 3.10 15.55
C VAL A 79 -1.69 3.05 15.79
N LEU A 80 -0.86 3.45 14.82
CA LEU A 80 0.61 3.54 15.00
C LEU A 80 1.05 4.54 16.08
N LEU A 81 0.16 5.40 16.59
CA LEU A 81 0.45 6.32 17.68
C LEU A 81 0.52 5.63 19.05
N ILE A 82 -0.01 4.41 19.14
CA ILE A 82 0.03 3.61 20.36
C ILE A 82 1.41 2.97 20.46
N GLU A 83 2.15 3.33 21.51
CA GLU A 83 3.49 2.82 21.83
C GLU A 83 3.45 1.40 22.43
N ASP A 84 2.78 0.48 21.73
CA ASP A 84 2.73 -0.95 22.04
C ASP A 84 2.99 -1.74 20.75
N ILE A 85 3.90 -2.71 20.78
CA ILE A 85 4.32 -3.42 19.57
C ILE A 85 3.17 -4.19 18.91
N ASN A 86 2.26 -4.78 19.68
CA ASN A 86 1.14 -5.53 19.11
C ASN A 86 0.17 -4.58 18.42
N TRP A 87 -0.18 -3.47 19.06
CA TRP A 87 -1.00 -2.43 18.43
C TRP A 87 -0.31 -1.81 17.22
N PHE A 88 1.00 -1.61 17.28
CA PHE A 88 1.78 -1.11 16.15
C PHE A 88 1.70 -2.06 14.95
N LEU A 89 1.87 -3.37 15.17
CA LEU A 89 1.71 -4.39 14.13
C LEU A 89 0.27 -4.45 13.59
N VAL A 90 -0.75 -4.26 14.44
CA VAL A 90 -2.15 -4.11 14.00
C VAL A 90 -2.30 -2.89 13.09
N GLY A 91 -1.70 -1.76 13.45
CA GLY A 91 -1.70 -0.55 12.63
C GLY A 91 -1.07 -0.77 11.26
N LEU A 92 0.09 -1.43 11.21
CA LEU A 92 0.75 -1.81 9.95
C LEU A 92 -0.11 -2.76 9.12
N ALA A 93 -0.78 -3.73 9.76
CA ALA A 93 -1.64 -4.69 9.08
C ALA A 93 -2.89 -4.04 8.46
N LEU A 94 -3.48 -3.06 9.15
CA LEU A 94 -4.54 -2.21 8.59
C LEU A 94 -4.03 -1.41 7.38
N ILE A 95 -2.85 -0.80 7.48
CA ILE A 95 -2.26 -0.04 6.35
C ILE A 95 -2.02 -0.95 5.15
N VAL A 96 -1.47 -2.15 5.36
CA VAL A 96 -1.23 -3.15 4.29
C VAL A 96 -2.54 -3.54 3.60
N SER A 97 -3.55 -3.97 4.37
CA SER A 97 -4.84 -4.41 3.84
C SER A 97 -5.58 -3.28 3.11
N GLY A 98 -5.61 -2.09 3.68
CA GLY A 98 -6.20 -0.91 3.06
C GLY A 98 -5.47 -0.46 1.79
N ASN A 99 -4.14 -0.50 1.79
CA ASN A 99 -3.33 -0.17 0.60
C ASN A 99 -3.61 -1.15 -0.55
N GLY A 100 -3.86 -2.43 -0.24
CA GLY A 100 -4.27 -3.42 -1.23
C GLY A 100 -5.52 -2.99 -2.01
N LEU A 101 -6.51 -2.39 -1.34
CA LEU A 101 -7.73 -1.86 -1.96
C LEU A 101 -7.54 -0.48 -2.61
N PHE A 102 -6.53 0.29 -2.20
CA PHE A 102 -6.31 1.65 -2.70
C PHE A 102 -5.40 1.71 -3.93
N LYS A 103 -4.17 1.22 -3.79
CA LYS A 103 -3.05 1.45 -4.71
C LYS A 103 -3.22 0.90 -6.13
N PRO A 104 -3.61 -0.37 -6.35
CA PRO A 104 -3.83 -0.89 -7.72
C PRO A 104 -5.03 -0.21 -8.39
N ASN A 105 -6.00 0.22 -7.58
CA ASN A 105 -7.30 0.68 -8.05
C ASN A 105 -7.27 2.15 -8.47
N ILE A 106 -6.50 3.01 -7.79
CA ILE A 106 -6.37 4.42 -8.19
C ILE A 106 -5.71 4.58 -9.56
N SER A 107 -4.65 3.82 -9.85
CA SER A 107 -3.97 3.86 -11.15
C SER A 107 -4.86 3.33 -12.27
N THR A 108 -5.61 2.24 -11.99
CA THR A 108 -6.57 1.69 -12.94
C THR A 108 -7.71 2.67 -13.23
N MET A 109 -8.21 3.37 -12.20
CA MET A 109 -9.27 4.36 -12.34
C MET A 109 -8.85 5.52 -13.26
N ILE A 110 -7.60 5.99 -13.15
CA ILE A 110 -7.06 7.02 -14.05
C ILE A 110 -6.99 6.51 -15.49
N GLY A 111 -6.53 5.28 -15.70
CA GLY A 111 -6.52 4.66 -17.02
C GLY A 111 -7.91 4.60 -17.66
N LYS A 112 -8.96 4.40 -16.85
CA LYS A 112 -10.36 4.33 -17.31
C LYS A 112 -11.00 5.70 -17.58
N LEU A 113 -10.34 6.81 -17.27
CA LEU A 113 -10.81 8.15 -17.66
C LEU A 113 -10.67 8.41 -19.16
N TYR A 114 -9.80 7.66 -19.84
CA TYR A 114 -9.44 7.87 -21.23
C TYR A 114 -9.95 6.71 -22.09
N ALA A 115 -10.54 7.03 -23.25
CA ALA A 115 -10.95 6.01 -24.21
C ALA A 115 -9.71 5.31 -24.84
N PRO A 116 -9.85 4.08 -25.35
CA PRO A 116 -8.77 3.42 -26.10
C PRO A 116 -8.30 4.31 -27.27
N GLY A 117 -7.00 4.60 -27.33
CA GLY A 117 -6.39 5.45 -28.37
C GLY A 117 -6.38 6.95 -28.06
N ASP A 118 -6.88 7.40 -26.91
CA ASP A 118 -6.83 8.81 -26.53
C ASP A 118 -5.40 9.25 -26.17
N VAL A 119 -4.85 10.17 -26.97
CA VAL A 119 -3.49 10.73 -26.81
C VAL A 119 -3.27 11.43 -25.48
N ARG A 120 -4.34 11.89 -24.81
CA ARG A 120 -4.25 12.59 -23.51
C ARG A 120 -3.95 11.63 -22.36
N ARG A 121 -4.10 10.33 -22.58
CA ARG A 121 -3.85 9.30 -21.55
C ARG A 121 -2.43 9.40 -21.01
N ASP A 122 -1.43 9.53 -21.89
CA ASP A 122 -0.02 9.55 -21.48
C ASP A 122 0.33 10.82 -20.69
N SER A 123 -0.18 11.98 -21.12
CA SER A 123 -0.06 13.23 -20.37
C SER A 123 -0.78 13.16 -19.02
N GLY A 124 -1.96 12.50 -18.96
CA GLY A 124 -2.69 12.26 -17.72
C GLY A 124 -1.88 11.44 -16.71
N PHE A 125 -1.26 10.34 -17.16
CA PHE A 125 -0.35 9.56 -16.32
C PHE A 125 0.89 10.35 -15.91
N THR A 126 1.42 11.22 -16.77
CA THR A 126 2.54 12.10 -16.43
C THR A 126 2.19 13.02 -15.26
N ILE A 127 1.04 13.71 -15.32
CA ILE A 127 0.57 14.57 -14.22
C ILE A 127 0.35 13.76 -12.94
N PHE A 128 -0.23 12.56 -13.07
CA PHE A 128 -0.42 11.66 -11.94
C PHE A 128 0.90 11.29 -11.26
N TYR A 129 1.92 10.91 -12.03
CA TYR A 129 3.24 10.56 -11.51
C TYR A 129 3.99 11.77 -10.92
N MET A 130 3.83 12.97 -11.50
CA MET A 130 4.34 14.20 -10.89
C MET A 130 3.73 14.41 -9.49
N GLY A 131 2.43 14.19 -9.33
CA GLY A 131 1.77 14.25 -8.03
C GLY A 131 2.22 13.15 -7.05
N ILE A 132 2.66 11.98 -7.54
CA ILE A 132 3.26 10.93 -6.72
C ILE A 132 4.63 11.38 -6.20
N ASN A 133 5.50 11.83 -7.10
CA ASN A 133 6.86 12.26 -6.78
C ASN A 133 6.86 13.47 -5.84
N LEU A 134 5.99 14.45 -6.08
CA LEU A 134 5.87 15.63 -5.22
C LEU A 134 5.46 15.23 -3.80
N GLY A 135 4.46 14.35 -3.65
CA GLY A 135 4.06 13.84 -2.34
C GLY A 135 5.17 13.07 -1.64
N ALA A 136 5.93 12.24 -2.38
CA ALA A 136 7.06 11.49 -1.86
C ALA A 136 8.23 12.37 -1.42
N MET A 137 8.47 13.49 -2.12
CA MET A 137 9.55 14.43 -1.83
C MET A 137 9.28 15.22 -0.55
N ILE A 138 8.08 15.79 -0.41
CA ILE A 138 7.76 16.67 0.74
C ILE A 138 7.49 15.88 2.03
N ALA A 139 7.10 14.61 1.93
CA ALA A 139 6.67 13.85 3.08
C ALA A 139 7.75 13.55 4.13
N PRO A 140 8.94 13.05 3.78
CA PRO A 140 10.02 12.87 4.75
C PRO A 140 10.43 14.17 5.44
N ILE A 141 10.44 15.28 4.69
CA ILE A 141 10.78 16.61 5.22
C ILE A 141 9.79 17.00 6.32
N ILE A 142 8.49 16.87 6.06
CA ILE A 142 7.46 17.28 7.02
C ILE A 142 7.35 16.27 8.18
N THR A 143 7.25 14.99 7.88
CA THR A 143 6.93 13.95 8.88
C THR A 143 8.13 13.54 9.73
N ALA A 144 9.33 13.41 9.14
CA ALA A 144 10.53 12.98 9.83
C ALA A 144 11.40 14.18 10.25
N SER A 145 11.89 14.97 9.28
CA SER A 145 12.87 16.02 9.53
C SER A 145 12.33 17.20 10.33
N TRP A 146 11.06 17.54 10.16
CA TRP A 146 10.41 18.58 10.94
C TRP A 146 9.67 17.99 12.14
N ILE A 147 8.50 17.38 11.92
CA ILE A 147 7.61 16.96 13.02
C ILE A 147 8.26 15.89 13.90
N GLY A 148 8.85 14.87 13.27
CA GLY A 148 9.50 13.77 13.96
C GLY A 148 10.69 14.22 14.81
N ALA A 149 11.47 15.17 14.32
CA ALA A 149 12.64 15.71 15.03
C ALA A 149 12.27 16.70 16.15
N THR A 150 11.19 17.49 16.00
CA THR A 150 10.81 18.50 16.99
C THR A 150 9.90 17.98 18.10
N TRP A 151 8.93 17.11 17.76
CA TRP A 151 7.91 16.64 18.71
C TRP A 151 7.99 15.12 18.99
N GLY A 152 8.76 14.38 18.19
CA GLY A 152 8.93 12.94 18.30
C GLY A 152 8.33 12.17 17.13
N LEU A 153 8.95 11.04 16.80
CA LEU A 153 8.67 10.24 15.60
C LEU A 153 7.21 9.79 15.47
N LYS A 154 6.52 9.53 16.59
CA LYS A 154 5.10 9.15 16.55
C LYS A 154 4.22 10.23 15.92
N TRP A 155 4.55 11.50 16.11
CA TRP A 155 3.82 12.61 15.50
C TRP A 155 4.06 12.69 13.99
N GLY A 156 5.15 12.09 13.49
CA GLY A 156 5.33 11.83 12.06
C GLY A 156 4.24 10.91 11.49
N PHE A 157 3.84 9.86 12.24
CA PHE A 157 2.69 9.03 11.86
C PHE A 157 1.37 9.79 11.91
N PHE A 158 1.17 10.65 12.91
CA PHE A 158 -0.01 11.52 12.98
C PHE A 158 -0.11 12.40 11.73
N ALA A 159 0.98 13.07 11.35
CA ALA A 159 1.03 13.91 10.15
C ALA A 159 0.77 13.11 8.86
N ALA A 160 1.32 11.89 8.76
CA ALA A 160 1.00 10.98 7.67
C ALA A 160 -0.49 10.58 7.67
N GLY A 161 -1.09 10.37 8.84
CA GLY A 161 -2.52 10.11 9.04
C GLY A 161 -3.40 11.26 8.53
N ILE A 162 -3.04 12.51 8.87
CA ILE A 162 -3.71 13.71 8.34
C ILE A 162 -3.62 13.75 6.81
N GLY A 163 -2.45 13.46 6.24
CA GLY A 163 -2.29 13.32 4.79
C GLY A 163 -3.26 12.29 4.19
N MET A 164 -3.47 11.16 4.87
CA MET A 164 -4.42 10.14 4.40
C MET A 164 -5.89 10.59 4.49
N ILE A 165 -6.26 11.32 5.55
CA ILE A 165 -7.60 11.94 5.67
C ILE A 165 -7.81 12.93 4.52
N LEU A 166 -6.84 13.81 4.25
CA LEU A 166 -6.90 14.75 3.14
C LEU A 166 -7.07 13.99 1.81
N SER A 167 -6.30 12.92 1.59
CA SER A 167 -6.47 12.08 0.40
C SER A 167 -7.90 11.56 0.23
N THR A 168 -8.53 11.15 1.34
CA THR A 168 -9.91 10.64 1.35
C THR A 168 -10.91 11.75 1.03
N LEU A 169 -10.77 12.92 1.65
CA LEU A 169 -11.64 14.08 1.41
C LEU A 169 -11.55 14.55 -0.06
N PHE A 170 -10.33 14.66 -0.60
CA PHE A 170 -10.13 15.02 -2.00
C PHE A 170 -10.75 13.99 -2.95
N LEU A 171 -10.67 12.69 -2.62
CA LEU A 171 -11.33 11.66 -3.40
C LEU A 171 -12.85 11.83 -3.40
N GLU A 172 -13.48 12.11 -2.25
CA GLU A 172 -14.93 12.35 -2.18
C GLU A 172 -15.38 13.55 -3.00
N VAL A 173 -14.60 14.64 -2.99
CA VAL A 173 -14.88 15.81 -3.82
C VAL A 173 -14.69 15.47 -5.31
N ALA A 174 -13.59 14.80 -5.65
CA ALA A 174 -13.27 14.44 -7.03
C ALA A 174 -14.26 13.45 -7.64
N LYS A 175 -14.86 12.54 -6.86
CA LYS A 175 -15.88 11.60 -7.36
C LYS A 175 -17.01 12.27 -8.13
N LYS A 176 -17.40 13.48 -7.74
CA LYS A 176 -18.43 14.27 -8.45
C LYS A 176 -18.05 14.58 -9.90
N SER A 177 -16.76 14.70 -10.19
CA SER A 177 -16.22 14.93 -11.55
C SER A 177 -15.90 13.66 -12.33
N LEU A 178 -15.91 12.47 -11.69
CA LEU A 178 -15.55 11.20 -12.35
C LEU A 178 -16.71 10.56 -13.14
N GLY A 179 -17.93 11.12 -13.04
CA GLY A 179 -19.11 10.56 -13.70
C GLY A 179 -19.31 9.08 -13.37
N HIS A 180 -19.45 8.25 -14.40
CA HIS A 180 -19.65 6.80 -14.23
C HIS A 180 -18.36 6.00 -14.08
N VAL A 181 -17.19 6.63 -14.20
CA VAL A 181 -15.90 5.93 -14.22
C VAL A 181 -15.60 5.33 -12.85
N GLY A 182 -15.49 4.01 -12.81
CA GLY A 182 -15.13 3.27 -11.61
C GLY A 182 -16.27 2.96 -10.65
N LEU A 183 -17.53 3.20 -11.05
CA LEU A 183 -18.71 2.70 -10.36
C LEU A 183 -18.83 1.17 -10.51
N PRO A 184 -19.43 0.48 -9.53
CA PRO A 184 -19.79 -0.93 -9.67
C PRO A 184 -20.85 -1.12 -10.77
N GLU A 185 -20.97 -2.34 -11.32
CA GLU A 185 -22.00 -2.65 -12.31
C GLU A 185 -23.42 -2.40 -11.74
N LYS A 186 -24.37 -2.03 -12.61
CA LYS A 186 -25.76 -1.76 -12.19
C LYS A 186 -26.34 -2.95 -11.41
N GLY A 187 -26.93 -2.68 -10.24
CA GLY A 187 -27.43 -3.70 -9.31
C GLY A 187 -26.42 -4.20 -8.26
N LYS A 188 -25.16 -3.76 -8.34
CA LYS A 188 -24.09 -4.09 -7.37
C LYS A 188 -23.80 -2.97 -6.36
N GLU A 189 -24.68 -1.97 -6.26
CA GLU A 189 -24.47 -0.73 -5.50
C GLU A 189 -24.85 -0.82 -4.01
N GLY A 190 -25.27 -1.97 -3.50
CA GLY A 190 -25.67 -2.12 -2.10
C GLY A 190 -24.52 -1.91 -1.10
N TRP A 191 -24.81 -1.30 0.05
CA TRP A 191 -23.87 -1.14 1.17
C TRP A 191 -23.44 -2.48 1.78
N GLY A 192 -24.23 -3.54 1.63
CA GLY A 192 -23.86 -4.88 2.13
C GLY A 192 -22.52 -5.38 1.61
N ARG A 193 -22.19 -5.11 0.33
CA ARG A 193 -20.88 -5.49 -0.25
C ARG A 193 -19.75 -4.64 0.28
N PHE A 194 -20.01 -3.37 0.57
CA PHE A 194 -19.03 -2.48 1.17
C PHE A 194 -18.60 -3.00 2.54
N PHE A 195 -19.57 -3.37 3.39
CA PHE A 195 -19.26 -3.96 4.69
C PHE A 195 -18.67 -5.37 4.60
N ALA A 196 -19.12 -6.20 3.65
CA ALA A 196 -18.53 -7.52 3.44
C ALA A 196 -17.05 -7.45 3.01
N VAL A 197 -16.72 -6.54 2.09
CA VAL A 197 -15.32 -6.29 1.70
C VAL A 197 -14.54 -5.67 2.85
N GLY A 198 -15.14 -4.76 3.63
CA GLY A 198 -14.53 -4.20 4.83
C GLY A 198 -14.17 -5.27 5.85
N PHE A 199 -15.09 -6.20 6.12
CA PHE A 199 -14.84 -7.35 6.97
C PHE A 199 -13.74 -8.25 6.39
N GLY A 200 -13.77 -8.54 5.09
CA GLY A 200 -12.70 -9.28 4.42
C GLY A 200 -11.34 -8.60 4.53
N ALA A 201 -11.29 -7.27 4.47
CA ALA A 201 -10.06 -6.50 4.68
C ALA A 201 -9.56 -6.57 6.13
N LEU A 202 -10.46 -6.61 7.12
CA LEU A 202 -10.10 -6.84 8.53
C LEU A 202 -9.59 -8.27 8.77
N VAL A 203 -10.18 -9.28 8.13
CA VAL A 203 -9.67 -10.65 8.16
C VAL A 203 -8.28 -10.71 7.55
N LEU A 204 -8.08 -10.05 6.40
CA LEU A 204 -6.76 -9.92 5.78
C LEU A 204 -5.77 -9.21 6.69
N ALA A 205 -6.19 -8.16 7.40
CA ALA A 205 -5.36 -7.50 8.41
C ALA A 205 -4.98 -8.47 9.55
N GLY A 206 -5.88 -9.35 10.00
CA GLY A 206 -5.53 -10.40 10.96
C GLY A 206 -4.44 -11.35 10.44
N ILE A 207 -4.52 -11.78 9.18
CA ILE A 207 -3.50 -12.62 8.54
C ILE A 207 -2.17 -11.87 8.44
N VAL A 208 -2.21 -10.60 8.01
CA VAL A 208 -1.01 -9.76 7.90
C VAL A 208 -0.38 -9.53 9.28
N PHE A 209 -1.18 -9.28 10.31
CA PHE A 209 -0.71 -9.15 11.69
C PHE A 209 0.02 -10.42 12.14
N PHE A 210 -0.57 -11.60 11.89
CA PHE A 210 0.08 -12.87 12.21
C PHE A 210 1.42 -13.02 11.49
N LEU A 211 1.47 -12.73 10.18
CA LEU A 211 2.71 -12.80 9.40
C LEU A 211 3.77 -11.80 9.88
N LEU A 212 3.38 -10.59 10.26
CA LEU A 212 4.31 -9.59 10.79
C LEU A 212 4.81 -9.93 12.20
N SER A 213 3.98 -10.59 13.01
CA SER A 213 4.35 -11.06 14.35
C SER A 213 5.33 -12.23 14.27
N GLU A 214 5.19 -13.10 13.27
CA GLU A 214 6.05 -14.24 13.03
C GLU A 214 7.04 -13.98 11.89
N SER A 215 8.04 -13.12 12.16
CA SER A 215 9.02 -12.66 11.18
C SER A 215 9.80 -13.79 10.49
N THR A 216 10.01 -14.91 11.19
CA THR A 216 10.68 -16.12 10.64
C THR A 216 9.82 -16.80 9.58
N ILE A 217 8.53 -16.98 9.86
CA ILE A 217 7.57 -17.57 8.91
C ILE A 217 7.45 -16.67 7.67
N LEU A 218 7.32 -15.36 7.89
CA LEU A 218 7.27 -14.38 6.80
C LEU A 218 8.55 -14.41 5.96
N GLY A 219 9.73 -14.52 6.59
CA GLY A 219 11.01 -14.65 5.90
C GLY A 219 11.04 -15.86 4.96
N TYR A 220 10.70 -17.05 5.46
CA TYR A 220 10.64 -18.27 4.64
C TYR A 220 9.60 -18.16 3.52
N LEU A 221 8.43 -17.58 3.82
CA LEU A 221 7.38 -17.35 2.81
C LEU A 221 7.88 -16.44 1.67
N LEU A 222 8.54 -15.33 2.00
CA LEU A 222 9.06 -14.39 1.00
C LEU A 222 10.16 -15.00 0.14
N VAL A 223 11.10 -15.74 0.74
CA VAL A 223 12.12 -16.48 0.00
C VAL A 223 11.48 -17.53 -0.90
N GLY A 224 10.48 -18.27 -0.40
CA GLY A 224 9.72 -19.25 -1.16
C GLY A 224 9.04 -18.63 -2.38
N ILE A 225 8.32 -17.51 -2.20
CA ILE A 225 7.66 -16.78 -3.29
C ILE A 225 8.69 -16.30 -4.33
N MET A 226 9.84 -15.78 -3.87
CA MET A 226 10.90 -15.31 -4.77
C MET A 226 11.46 -16.46 -5.62
N VAL A 227 11.78 -17.60 -5.00
CA VAL A 227 12.25 -18.79 -5.70
C VAL A 227 11.19 -19.27 -6.71
N CYS A 228 9.91 -19.33 -6.32
CA CYS A 228 8.82 -19.70 -7.22
C CYS A 228 8.70 -18.76 -8.43
N LEU A 229 8.84 -17.44 -8.23
CA LEU A 229 8.80 -16.45 -9.31
C LEU A 229 9.99 -16.59 -10.27
N ILE A 230 11.20 -16.78 -9.74
CA ILE A 230 12.40 -17.04 -10.54
C ILE A 230 12.21 -18.29 -11.38
N LEU A 231 11.78 -19.40 -10.77
CA LEU A 231 11.50 -20.65 -11.48
C LEU A 231 10.42 -20.47 -12.55
N TYR A 232 9.34 -19.75 -12.23
CA TYR A 232 8.28 -19.45 -13.19
C TYR A 232 8.83 -18.69 -14.40
N PHE A 233 9.64 -17.64 -14.21
CA PHE A 233 10.22 -16.87 -15.31
C PHE A 233 11.20 -17.70 -16.16
N ILE A 234 12.03 -18.53 -15.54
CA ILE A 234 12.94 -19.44 -16.26
C ILE A 234 12.13 -20.43 -17.10
N ILE A 235 11.12 -21.10 -16.50
CA ILE A 235 10.28 -22.08 -17.20
C ILE A 235 9.48 -21.42 -18.33
N ALA A 236 8.88 -20.26 -18.08
CA ALA A 236 8.14 -19.50 -19.08
C ALA A 236 9.04 -19.06 -20.24
N GLY A 237 10.27 -18.63 -19.93
CA GLY A 237 11.27 -18.28 -20.94
C GLY A 237 11.67 -19.45 -21.82
N ILE A 238 11.95 -20.61 -21.23
CA ILE A 238 12.28 -21.84 -21.97
C ILE A 238 11.09 -22.29 -22.83
N ARG A 239 9.87 -22.26 -22.29
CA ARG A 239 8.64 -22.61 -23.03
C ARG A 239 8.36 -21.68 -24.20
N SER A 240 8.73 -20.40 -24.12
CA SER A 240 8.49 -19.44 -25.19
C SER A 240 9.27 -19.76 -26.49
N ARG A 241 10.32 -20.60 -26.42
CA ARG A 241 11.26 -20.93 -27.53
C ARG A 241 11.84 -19.69 -28.25
N ASN A 242 11.70 -18.50 -27.67
CA ASN A 242 12.15 -17.24 -28.25
C ASN A 242 13.34 -16.71 -27.43
N LYS A 243 14.54 -16.69 -28.03
CA LYS A 243 15.78 -16.25 -27.36
C LYS A 243 15.67 -14.81 -26.82
N VAL A 244 14.98 -13.92 -27.52
CA VAL A 244 14.79 -12.52 -27.08
C VAL A 244 13.92 -12.47 -25.83
N GLN A 245 12.88 -13.29 -25.77
CA GLN A 245 11.96 -13.33 -24.63
C GLN A 245 12.60 -14.00 -23.41
N LEU A 246 13.41 -15.04 -23.63
CA LEU A 246 14.25 -15.64 -22.58
C LEU A 246 15.25 -14.62 -22.01
N HIS A 247 15.96 -13.86 -22.87
CA HIS A 247 16.87 -12.81 -22.41
C HIS A 247 16.16 -11.71 -21.63
N ARG A 248 14.94 -11.33 -22.02
CA ARG A 248 14.11 -10.38 -21.26
C ARG A 248 13.75 -10.94 -19.89
N TYR A 249 13.38 -12.22 -19.78
CA TYR A 249 13.08 -12.83 -18.48
C TYR A 249 14.32 -12.96 -17.59
N ILE A 250 15.48 -13.33 -18.16
CA ILE A 250 16.76 -13.37 -17.42
C ILE A 250 17.16 -11.98 -16.93
N ALA A 251 16.96 -10.93 -17.74
CA ALA A 251 17.27 -9.55 -17.34
C ALA A 251 16.32 -8.98 -16.27
N MET A 252 15.18 -9.63 -16.00
CA MET A 252 14.22 -9.22 -14.96
C MET A 252 14.41 -9.97 -13.63
N ILE A 253 15.23 -11.02 -13.60
CA ILE A 253 15.60 -11.80 -12.40
C ILE A 253 16.86 -11.17 -11.79
#